data_AF-A0A2N1SV99-F1
#
_entry.id   AF-A0A2N1SV99-F1
#
_cell.length_a   1.000
_cell.length_b   1.000
_cell.length_c   1.000
_cell.angle_alpha   90.00
_cell.angle_beta   90.00
_cell.angle_gamma   90.00
#
_symmetry.space_group_name_H-M   'P 1'
#
loop_
_entity.id
_entity.type
_entity.pdbx_description
1 polymer ?
#
loop_
_entity_poly.entity_id
_entity_poly.type
_entity_poly.pdbx_seq_one_letter_code
_entity_poly.pdbx_strand_id
1 'polypeptide(L)'
;MLEVTRGEFADDVLKQANQEFGLFPDSEFICLNLFLAYGDISNLKSVNSRDVLGETVDIKNQITDLLNAIKRHKEVRIWTSTATTDDYLNMMFVLDLLRSENLDLDIRIIDSVNVPVYDKYPDTPAWELACLEADSIQKLLTFEEKMTDERVSQLVLDWNDIVSKNSSLRICKNGVIESVEDDYFDQIILDVAKKLGAVEKAKIIGTVMATCNHDDGNLSDWFFADRLEKLVKADETNNITDKA
;
A
#
# COMPACT_ATOMS: atom_id res chain seq x y z
N MET A 1 -7.96 -6.03 21.11
CA MET A 1 -6.79 -5.97 20.20
C MET A 1 -7.02 -4.80 19.26
N LEU A 2 -5.95 -4.16 18.79
CA LEU A 2 -6.04 -3.16 17.72
C LEU A 2 -5.71 -3.81 16.39
N GLU A 3 -6.63 -3.76 15.43
CA GLU A 3 -6.42 -4.22 14.05
C GLU A 3 -6.05 -3.01 13.19
N VAL A 4 -4.85 -3.02 12.61
CA VAL A 4 -4.36 -1.95 11.73
C VAL A 4 -4.29 -2.46 10.30
N THR A 5 -4.94 -1.75 9.38
CA THR A 5 -4.99 -2.09 7.96
C THR A 5 -4.64 -0.89 7.09
N ARG A 6 -4.42 -1.14 5.80
CA ARG A 6 -4.43 -0.10 4.76
C ARG A 6 -5.54 -0.37 3.74
N GLY A 7 -6.24 0.66 3.32
CA GLY A 7 -7.32 0.58 2.34
C GLY A 7 -8.69 0.34 2.99
N GLU A 8 -9.68 1.12 2.58
CA GLU A 8 -11.07 0.97 3.09
C GLU A 8 -11.63 -0.41 2.77
N PHE A 9 -11.35 -0.95 1.57
CA PHE A 9 -11.83 -2.28 1.19
C PHE A 9 -11.23 -3.41 2.05
N ALA A 10 -9.96 -3.30 2.44
CA ALA A 10 -9.33 -4.28 3.32
C ALA A 10 -9.95 -4.23 4.73
N ASP A 11 -10.22 -3.03 5.22
CA ASP A 11 -10.94 -2.80 6.49
C ASP A 11 -12.38 -3.35 6.45
N ASP A 12 -13.08 -3.16 5.33
CA ASP A 12 -14.43 -3.72 5.10
C ASP A 12 -14.43 -5.24 5.13
N VAL A 13 -13.45 -5.90 4.49
CA VAL A 13 -13.32 -7.37 4.52
C VAL A 13 -13.14 -7.87 5.96
N LEU A 14 -12.31 -7.21 6.77
CA LEU A 14 -12.12 -7.62 8.18
C LEU A 14 -13.38 -7.38 9.02
N LYS A 15 -14.05 -6.24 8.83
CA LYS A 15 -15.30 -5.92 9.53
C LYS A 15 -16.41 -6.89 9.15
N GLN A 16 -16.50 -7.28 7.88
CA GLN A 16 -17.43 -8.30 7.40
C GLN A 16 -17.10 -9.66 8.02
N ALA A 17 -15.83 -10.07 8.04
CA ALA A 17 -15.41 -11.31 8.69
C ALA A 17 -15.74 -11.32 10.20
N ASN A 18 -15.63 -10.18 10.88
CA ASN A 18 -16.08 -10.04 12.26
C ASN A 18 -17.59 -10.20 12.40
N GLN A 19 -18.36 -9.55 11.52
CA GLN A 19 -19.81 -9.59 11.55
C GLN A 19 -20.36 -11.01 11.30
N GLU A 20 -19.76 -11.73 10.36
CA GLU A 20 -20.22 -13.07 9.95
C GLU A 20 -19.75 -14.18 10.89
N PHE A 21 -18.50 -14.10 11.36
CA PHE A 21 -17.84 -15.21 12.07
C PHE A 21 -17.39 -14.85 13.49
N GLY A 22 -17.48 -13.59 13.92
CA GLY A 22 -17.07 -13.14 15.25
C GLY A 22 -15.57 -13.29 15.49
N LEU A 23 -14.73 -13.12 14.46
CA LEU A 23 -13.28 -13.37 14.54
C LEU A 23 -12.54 -12.37 15.44
N PHE A 24 -13.07 -11.17 15.63
CA PHE A 24 -12.39 -10.04 16.28
C PHE A 24 -13.27 -9.45 17.39
N PRO A 25 -13.61 -10.22 18.44
CA PRO A 25 -14.41 -9.71 19.55
C PRO A 25 -13.67 -8.55 20.23
N ASP A 26 -14.41 -7.47 20.53
CA ASP A 26 -13.91 -6.26 21.21
C ASP A 26 -12.67 -5.61 20.56
N SER A 27 -12.46 -5.88 19.26
CA SER A 27 -11.34 -5.30 18.53
C SER A 27 -11.70 -3.93 17.98
N GLU A 28 -10.74 -3.02 18.04
CA GLU A 28 -10.82 -1.71 17.40
C GLU A 28 -10.10 -1.78 16.06
N PHE A 29 -10.66 -1.16 15.03
CA PHE A 29 -10.10 -1.15 13.68
C PHE A 29 -9.62 0.25 13.32
N ILE A 30 -8.37 0.35 12.86
CA ILE A 30 -7.78 1.57 12.31
C ILE A 30 -7.31 1.27 10.89
N CYS A 31 -7.89 1.99 9.92
CA CYS A 31 -7.48 1.95 8.53
C CYS A 31 -6.62 3.20 8.23
N LEU A 32 -5.49 2.99 7.55
CA LEU A 32 -4.62 4.05 7.07
C LEU A 32 -4.62 4.10 5.54
N ASN A 33 -4.75 5.29 4.96
CA ASN A 33 -4.67 5.54 3.52
C ASN A 33 -3.66 6.66 3.26
N LEU A 34 -2.37 6.36 3.44
CA LEU A 34 -1.31 7.37 3.43
C LEU A 34 -0.59 7.55 2.08
N PHE A 35 -0.82 6.64 1.11
CA PHE A 35 -0.23 6.68 -0.24
C PHE A 35 1.29 6.89 -0.21
N LEU A 36 1.99 6.02 0.50
CA LEU A 36 3.41 6.17 0.82
C LEU A 36 4.33 5.81 -0.35
N ALA A 37 3.83 5.06 -1.32
CA ALA A 37 4.55 4.76 -2.55
C ALA A 37 4.84 6.03 -3.38
N TYR A 38 4.09 7.11 -3.18
CA TYR A 38 4.11 8.27 -4.06
C TYR A 38 4.52 9.56 -3.32
N GLY A 39 5.37 10.35 -3.97
CA GLY A 39 5.75 11.69 -3.54
C GLY A 39 6.61 11.75 -2.27
N ASP A 40 6.67 12.94 -1.69
CA ASP A 40 7.50 13.28 -0.53
C ASP A 40 6.93 12.70 0.77
N ILE A 41 7.70 11.85 1.45
CA ILE A 41 7.36 11.24 2.74
C ILE A 41 8.31 11.67 3.88
N SER A 42 9.19 12.64 3.64
CA SER A 42 10.27 13.02 4.56
C SER A 42 9.81 13.55 5.91
N ASN A 43 8.56 14.03 6.01
CA ASN A 43 8.04 14.76 7.16
C ASN A 43 6.64 14.31 7.60
N LEU A 44 6.24 13.07 7.29
CA LEU A 44 4.90 12.52 7.55
C LEU A 44 4.38 12.75 8.97
N LYS A 45 5.24 12.66 9.99
CA LYS A 45 4.86 12.86 11.40
C LYS A 45 4.50 14.31 11.76
N SER A 46 4.74 15.27 10.87
CA SER A 46 4.61 16.71 11.13
C SER A 46 3.68 17.46 10.18
N VAL A 47 3.30 16.85 9.06
CA VAL A 47 2.39 17.46 8.08
C VAL A 47 0.94 17.24 8.47
N ASN A 48 0.08 18.21 8.14
CA ASN A 48 -1.37 18.06 8.34
C ASN A 48 -1.96 17.15 7.26
N SER A 49 -1.63 17.42 6.00
CA SER A 49 -2.15 16.72 4.84
C SER A 49 -1.10 16.61 3.75
N ARG A 50 -1.34 15.75 2.76
CA ARG A 50 -0.53 15.61 1.55
C ARG A 50 -1.45 15.55 0.33
N ASP A 51 -1.05 16.20 -0.76
CA ASP A 51 -1.71 16.04 -2.05
C ASP A 51 -0.98 14.97 -2.85
N VAL A 52 -1.69 13.92 -3.24
CA VAL A 52 -1.12 12.74 -3.87
C VAL A 52 -2.11 12.16 -4.87
N LEU A 53 -1.67 11.97 -6.12
CA LEU A 53 -2.51 11.46 -7.20
C LEU A 53 -3.85 12.20 -7.39
N GLY A 54 -3.87 13.51 -7.13
CA GLY A 54 -5.06 14.35 -7.25
C GLY A 54 -5.97 14.40 -6.01
N GLU A 55 -5.63 13.67 -4.95
CA GLU A 55 -6.39 13.63 -3.69
C GLU A 55 -5.63 14.30 -2.56
N THR A 56 -6.36 14.98 -1.66
CA THR A 56 -5.81 15.49 -0.41
C THR A 56 -6.04 14.47 0.71
N VAL A 57 -4.96 13.90 1.22
CA VAL A 57 -4.95 12.92 2.29
C VAL A 57 -4.70 13.61 3.62
N ASP A 58 -5.60 13.42 4.60
CA ASP A 58 -5.43 13.93 5.96
C ASP A 58 -4.49 13.02 6.77
N ILE A 59 -3.22 13.41 6.83
CA ILE A 59 -2.16 12.63 7.48
C ILE A 59 -2.25 12.75 9.00
N LYS A 60 -2.47 13.97 9.50
CA LYS A 60 -2.41 14.24 10.94
C LYS A 60 -3.54 13.55 11.68
N ASN A 61 -4.76 13.55 11.17
CA ASN A 61 -5.87 12.91 11.86
C ASN A 61 -5.69 11.38 11.86
N GLN A 62 -5.30 10.77 10.75
CA GLN A 62 -5.03 9.33 10.68
C GLN A 62 -3.93 8.88 11.67
N ILE A 63 -2.81 9.61 11.74
CA ILE A 63 -1.75 9.33 12.72
C ILE A 63 -2.26 9.55 14.15
N THR A 64 -3.02 10.61 14.40
CA THR A 64 -3.57 10.91 15.73
C THR A 64 -4.52 9.82 16.21
N ASP A 65 -5.40 9.36 15.34
CA ASP A 65 -6.36 8.29 15.64
C ASP A 65 -5.66 6.98 15.95
N LEU A 66 -4.65 6.62 15.13
CA LEU A 66 -3.80 5.47 15.38
C LEU A 66 -3.11 5.58 16.76
N LEU A 67 -2.40 6.68 17.03
CA LEU A 67 -1.70 6.89 18.30
C LEU A 67 -2.63 6.85 19.51
N ASN A 68 -3.84 7.40 19.38
CA ASN A 68 -4.85 7.35 20.42
C ASN A 68 -5.36 5.93 20.65
N ALA A 69 -5.59 5.17 19.57
CA ALA A 69 -5.99 3.77 19.65
C ALA A 69 -4.91 2.92 20.33
N ILE A 70 -3.66 3.03 19.89
CA ILE A 70 -2.55 2.26 20.46
C ILE A 70 -2.42 2.47 21.98
N LYS A 71 -2.64 3.70 22.49
CA LYS A 71 -2.61 3.97 23.94
C LYS A 71 -3.68 3.22 24.75
N ARG A 72 -4.76 2.78 24.12
CA ARG A 72 -5.84 2.00 24.73
C ARG A 72 -5.63 0.49 24.65
N HIS A 73 -4.72 0.03 23.81
CA HIS A 73 -4.49 -1.39 23.54
C HIS A 73 -3.08 -1.82 23.97
N LYS A 74 -2.92 -3.12 24.26
CA LYS A 74 -1.61 -3.74 24.58
C LYS A 74 -1.11 -4.66 23.47
N GLU A 75 -1.98 -4.97 22.53
CA GLU A 75 -1.71 -5.87 21.41
C GLU A 75 -2.19 -5.19 20.13
N VAL A 76 -1.33 -5.19 19.12
CA VAL A 76 -1.58 -4.61 17.81
C VAL A 76 -1.33 -5.69 16.76
N ARG A 77 -2.33 -5.96 15.92
CA ARG A 77 -2.18 -6.77 14.72
C ARG A 77 -2.15 -5.86 13.51
N ILE A 78 -1.10 -5.95 12.71
CA ILE A 78 -0.97 -5.25 11.44
C ILE A 78 -1.26 -6.23 10.31
N TRP A 79 -2.24 -5.91 9.48
CA TRP A 79 -2.55 -6.65 8.27
C TRP A 79 -1.85 -5.99 7.09
N THR A 80 -1.15 -6.78 6.28
CA THR A 80 -0.35 -6.26 5.18
C THR A 80 -0.31 -7.24 4.01
N SER A 81 0.19 -6.75 2.89
CA SER A 81 0.72 -7.56 1.80
C SER A 81 2.11 -7.05 1.44
N THR A 82 3.16 -7.86 1.55
CA THR A 82 4.47 -7.42 1.04
C THR A 82 4.57 -7.43 -0.49
N ALA A 83 3.53 -7.92 -1.19
CA ALA A 83 3.45 -7.88 -2.65
C ALA A 83 2.90 -6.55 -3.17
N THR A 84 2.29 -5.75 -2.29
CA THR A 84 1.87 -4.39 -2.62
C THR A 84 2.78 -3.38 -1.95
N THR A 85 3.28 -2.46 -2.75
CA THR A 85 4.26 -1.46 -2.30
C THR A 85 3.68 -0.63 -1.16
N ASP A 86 2.42 -0.22 -1.29
CA ASP A 86 1.79 0.70 -0.36
C ASP A 86 1.47 0.02 0.98
N ASP A 87 0.99 -1.24 1.01
CA ASP A 87 0.77 -1.95 2.28
C ASP A 87 2.09 -2.16 3.00
N TYR A 88 3.14 -2.58 2.27
CA TYR A 88 4.45 -2.83 2.87
C TYR A 88 5.04 -1.55 3.49
N LEU A 89 4.93 -0.41 2.78
CA LEU A 89 5.34 0.89 3.31
C LEU A 89 4.50 1.32 4.53
N ASN A 90 3.18 1.07 4.51
CA ASN A 90 2.32 1.40 5.65
C ASN A 90 2.69 0.58 6.88
N MET A 91 2.93 -0.73 6.73
CA MET A 91 3.40 -1.58 7.82
C MET A 91 4.72 -1.04 8.41
N MET A 92 5.70 -0.73 7.56
CA MET A 92 6.98 -0.16 7.99
C MET A 92 6.83 1.18 8.70
N PHE A 93 5.99 2.08 8.20
CA PHE A 93 5.70 3.37 8.82
C PHE A 93 5.02 3.21 10.19
N VAL A 94 4.05 2.31 10.32
CA VAL A 94 3.39 2.02 11.60
C VAL A 94 4.41 1.54 12.63
N LEU A 95 5.30 0.62 12.25
CA LEU A 95 6.36 0.13 13.14
C LEU A 95 7.31 1.25 13.60
N ASP A 96 7.69 2.16 12.69
CA ASP A 96 8.51 3.33 13.03
C ASP A 96 7.79 4.28 14.00
N LEU A 97 6.49 4.48 13.81
CA LEU A 97 5.66 5.28 14.71
C LEU A 97 5.60 4.64 16.10
N LEU A 98 5.29 3.34 16.19
CA LEU A 98 5.24 2.57 17.43
C LEU A 98 6.58 2.62 18.19
N ARG A 99 7.69 2.48 17.46
CA ARG A 99 9.03 2.55 18.06
C ARG A 99 9.33 3.95 18.59
N SER A 100 8.93 5.01 17.87
CA SER A 100 9.15 6.39 18.31
C SER A 100 8.38 6.78 19.57
N GLU A 101 7.24 6.15 19.83
CA GLU A 101 6.46 6.35 21.06
C GLU A 101 6.99 5.52 22.25
N ASN A 102 7.99 4.65 22.04
CA ASN A 102 8.60 3.80 23.05
C ASN A 102 7.56 2.98 23.85
N LEU A 103 6.60 2.40 23.13
CA LEU A 103 5.51 1.62 23.71
C LEU A 103 5.88 0.14 23.77
N ASP A 104 5.67 -0.47 24.94
CA ASP A 104 5.78 -1.91 25.14
C ASP A 104 4.46 -2.58 24.70
N LEU A 105 4.43 -3.08 23.45
CA LEU A 105 3.26 -3.65 22.77
C LEU A 105 3.58 -5.03 22.22
N ASP A 106 2.61 -5.94 22.29
CA ASP A 106 2.66 -7.19 21.52
C ASP A 106 2.28 -6.90 20.06
N ILE A 107 3.26 -6.86 19.17
CA ILE A 107 3.04 -6.60 17.75
C ILE A 107 2.94 -7.92 17.00
N ARG A 108 1.86 -8.08 16.25
CA ARG A 108 1.60 -9.23 15.40
C ARG A 108 1.40 -8.78 13.96
N ILE A 109 1.81 -9.60 13.01
CA ILE A 109 1.66 -9.33 11.59
C ILE A 109 0.97 -10.50 10.92
N ILE A 110 0.04 -10.17 10.03
CA ILE A 110 -0.48 -11.11 9.04
C ILE A 110 -0.13 -10.56 7.68
N ASP A 111 0.73 -11.29 6.97
CA ASP A 111 1.08 -11.01 5.59
C ASP A 111 0.34 -11.95 4.65
N SER A 112 -0.47 -11.38 3.75
CA SER A 112 -1.34 -12.15 2.87
C SER A 112 -0.62 -12.88 1.73
N VAL A 113 0.63 -12.52 1.42
CA VAL A 113 1.36 -12.95 0.21
C VAL A 113 1.67 -14.45 0.17
N ASN A 114 1.80 -15.12 1.30
CA ASN A 114 2.17 -16.55 1.32
C ASN A 114 1.07 -17.46 1.87
N VAL A 115 -0.16 -16.94 1.99
CA VAL A 115 -1.28 -17.72 2.49
C VAL A 115 -2.03 -18.33 1.31
N PRO A 116 -2.12 -19.67 1.21
CA PRO A 116 -2.81 -20.35 0.12
C PRO A 116 -4.33 -20.25 0.33
N VAL A 117 -4.90 -19.05 0.18
CA VAL A 117 -6.31 -18.76 0.46
C VAL A 117 -7.25 -19.46 -0.52
N TYR A 118 -6.82 -19.66 -1.77
CA TYR A 118 -7.64 -20.30 -2.80
C TYR A 118 -7.36 -21.80 -2.89
N ASP A 119 -8.27 -22.64 -2.40
CA ASP A 119 -8.10 -24.10 -2.42
C ASP A 119 -7.89 -24.69 -3.83
N LYS A 120 -8.49 -24.07 -4.85
CA LYS A 120 -8.35 -24.49 -6.25
C LYS A 120 -7.05 -24.00 -6.91
N TYR A 121 -6.44 -22.96 -6.36
CA TYR A 121 -5.24 -22.30 -6.89
C TYR A 121 -4.29 -21.95 -5.73
N PRO A 122 -3.72 -22.97 -5.05
CA PRO A 122 -2.95 -22.75 -3.83
C PRO A 122 -1.66 -21.94 -4.05
N ASP A 123 -1.16 -21.91 -5.28
CA ASP A 123 0.01 -21.12 -5.68
C ASP A 123 -0.35 -19.67 -6.05
N THR A 124 -1.65 -19.31 -6.06
CA THR A 124 -2.09 -17.93 -6.27
C THR A 124 -2.13 -17.22 -4.92
N PRO A 125 -1.24 -16.25 -4.68
CA PRO A 125 -1.27 -15.49 -3.44
C PRO A 125 -2.47 -14.55 -3.44
N ALA A 126 -2.92 -14.17 -2.24
CA ALA A 126 -4.03 -13.24 -2.04
C ALA A 126 -3.80 -11.87 -2.71
N TRP A 127 -2.54 -11.50 -2.95
CA TRP A 127 -2.03 -10.21 -3.44
C TRP A 127 -2.42 -9.01 -2.58
N GLU A 128 -3.69 -8.83 -2.23
CA GLU A 128 -4.23 -7.79 -1.35
C GLU A 128 -5.35 -8.37 -0.49
N LEU A 129 -5.43 -7.90 0.77
CA LEU A 129 -6.51 -8.27 1.67
C LEU A 129 -7.90 -7.87 1.13
N ALA A 130 -7.97 -6.77 0.38
CA ALA A 130 -9.19 -6.27 -0.26
C ALA A 130 -9.78 -7.21 -1.33
N CYS A 131 -8.99 -8.17 -1.84
CA CYS A 131 -9.44 -9.14 -2.85
C CYS A 131 -9.96 -10.45 -2.24
N LEU A 132 -10.05 -10.53 -0.91
CA LEU A 132 -10.43 -11.74 -0.20
C LEU A 132 -11.87 -11.71 0.25
N GLU A 133 -12.46 -12.90 0.27
CA GLU A 133 -13.75 -13.13 0.89
C GLU A 133 -13.59 -13.21 2.41
N ALA A 134 -14.63 -12.84 3.14
CA ALA A 134 -14.63 -12.76 4.60
C ALA A 134 -14.27 -14.10 5.28
N ASP A 135 -14.63 -15.24 4.68
CA ASP A 135 -14.33 -16.58 5.19
C ASP A 135 -12.82 -16.92 5.14
N SER A 136 -12.09 -16.32 4.19
CA SER A 136 -10.65 -16.51 3.99
C SER A 136 -9.83 -15.91 5.13
N ILE A 137 -10.41 -14.96 5.88
CA ILE A 137 -9.76 -14.31 7.03
C ILE A 137 -9.46 -15.31 8.15
N GLN A 138 -10.33 -16.30 8.37
CA GLN A 138 -10.08 -17.33 9.38
C GLN A 138 -8.81 -18.13 9.07
N LYS A 139 -8.53 -18.38 7.78
CA LYS A 139 -7.31 -19.06 7.33
C LYS A 139 -6.09 -18.17 7.55
N LEU A 140 -6.16 -16.90 7.17
CA LEU A 140 -5.09 -15.91 7.38
C LEU A 140 -4.68 -15.80 8.85
N LEU A 141 -5.63 -15.84 9.79
CA LEU A 141 -5.33 -15.79 11.23
C LEU A 141 -4.42 -16.92 11.72
N THR A 142 -4.39 -18.06 11.02
CA THR A 142 -3.49 -19.18 11.36
C THR A 142 -2.03 -18.94 10.96
N PHE A 143 -1.76 -17.91 10.15
CA PHE A 143 -0.43 -17.47 9.70
C PHE A 143 0.02 -16.20 10.42
N GLU A 144 -0.64 -15.83 11.52
CA GLU A 144 -0.21 -14.71 12.35
C GLU A 144 1.19 -14.95 12.93
N GLU A 145 2.07 -13.97 12.74
CA GLU A 145 3.42 -14.00 13.27
C GLU A 145 3.58 -12.93 14.35
N LYS A 146 4.13 -13.33 15.50
CA LYS A 146 4.57 -12.38 16.52
C LYS A 146 5.91 -11.78 16.12
N MET A 147 5.98 -10.46 16.13
CA MET A 147 7.19 -9.74 15.76
C MET A 147 8.23 -9.76 16.87
N THR A 148 9.49 -10.03 16.51
CA THR A 148 10.63 -9.85 17.42
C THR A 148 11.17 -8.43 17.35
N ASP A 149 11.84 -8.00 18.41
CA ASP A 149 12.46 -6.67 18.44
C ASP A 149 13.51 -6.49 17.34
N GLU A 150 14.25 -7.54 16.97
CA GLU A 150 15.22 -7.51 15.88
C GLU A 150 14.53 -7.28 14.53
N ARG A 151 13.42 -7.99 14.27
CA ARG A 151 12.68 -7.85 13.02
C ARG A 151 12.05 -6.46 12.90
N VAL A 152 11.45 -5.95 13.97
CA VAL A 152 10.92 -4.58 14.00
C VAL A 152 12.04 -3.58 13.78
N SER A 153 13.19 -3.74 14.44
CA SER A 153 14.33 -2.83 14.28
C SER A 153 14.87 -2.81 12.84
N GLN A 154 14.95 -3.98 12.19
CA GLN A 154 15.36 -4.04 10.79
C GLN A 154 14.39 -3.29 9.88
N LEU A 155 13.08 -3.53 10.01
CA LEU A 155 12.06 -2.87 9.19
C LEU A 155 12.03 -1.35 9.41
N VAL A 156 12.28 -0.89 10.64
CA VAL A 156 12.41 0.53 10.95
C VAL A 156 13.68 1.13 10.33
N LEU A 157 14.79 0.40 10.29
CA LEU A 157 15.99 0.85 9.58
C LEU A 157 15.75 0.94 8.07
N ASP A 158 15.09 -0.05 7.48
CA ASP A 158 14.73 -0.06 6.06
C ASP A 158 13.80 1.12 5.72
N TRP A 159 12.79 1.38 6.56
CA TRP A 159 11.92 2.56 6.46
C TRP A 159 12.72 3.87 6.47
N ASN A 160 13.64 4.02 7.42
CA ASN A 160 14.43 5.24 7.54
C ASN A 160 15.35 5.48 6.33
N ASP A 161 15.90 4.41 5.73
CA ASP A 161 16.63 4.51 4.46
C ASP A 161 15.72 5.00 3.32
N ILE A 162 14.52 4.43 3.18
CA ILE A 162 13.50 4.84 2.18
C ILE A 162 13.10 6.32 2.36
N VAL A 163 12.88 6.75 3.60
CA VAL A 163 12.58 8.16 3.94
C VAL A 163 13.77 9.06 3.61
N SER A 164 15.00 8.62 3.86
CA SER A 164 16.21 9.42 3.58
C SER A 164 16.44 9.64 2.08
N LYS A 165 16.12 8.64 1.25
CA LYS A 165 16.19 8.74 -0.22
C LYS A 165 15.10 9.64 -0.78
N ASN A 166 13.92 9.58 -0.19
CA ASN A 166 12.76 10.41 -0.51
C ASN A 166 12.44 10.57 -2.01
N SER A 167 12.59 9.50 -2.80
CA SER A 167 12.28 9.53 -4.22
C SER A 167 10.80 9.84 -4.49
N SER A 168 10.48 10.29 -5.70
CA SER A 168 9.10 10.62 -6.10
C SER A 168 8.22 9.38 -6.25
N LEU A 169 8.80 8.20 -6.47
CA LEU A 169 8.10 6.92 -6.52
C LEU A 169 8.89 5.85 -5.76
N ARG A 170 8.18 4.90 -5.18
CA ARG A 170 8.71 3.67 -4.58
C ARG A 170 8.01 2.48 -5.21
N ILE A 171 8.72 1.39 -5.39
CA ILE A 171 8.19 0.13 -5.94
C ILE A 171 8.71 -1.04 -5.11
N CYS A 172 7.89 -2.08 -4.94
CA CYS A 172 8.32 -3.33 -4.29
C CYS A 172 8.74 -4.35 -5.36
N LYS A 173 10.04 -4.41 -5.63
CA LYS A 173 10.59 -5.35 -6.61
C LYS A 173 11.17 -6.57 -5.89
N ASN A 174 10.63 -7.75 -6.15
CA ASN A 174 11.05 -9.01 -5.51
C ASN A 174 11.11 -8.93 -3.97
N GLY A 175 10.14 -8.27 -3.34
CA GLY A 175 10.08 -8.13 -1.88
C GLY A 175 11.01 -7.06 -1.29
N VAL A 176 11.64 -6.24 -2.13
CA VAL A 176 12.50 -5.12 -1.71
C VAL A 176 11.92 -3.81 -2.21
N ILE A 177 11.82 -2.81 -1.33
CA ILE A 177 11.44 -1.47 -1.76
C ILE A 177 12.62 -0.79 -2.45
N GLU A 178 12.40 -0.37 -3.69
CA GLU A 178 13.31 0.45 -4.47
C GLU A 178 12.76 1.88 -4.60
N SER A 179 13.66 2.85 -4.49
CA SER A 179 13.38 4.26 -4.73
C SER A 179 13.68 4.60 -6.18
N VAL A 180 12.66 5.04 -6.93
CA VAL A 180 12.74 5.36 -8.36
C VAL A 180 12.09 6.71 -8.66
N GLU A 181 12.33 7.25 -9.86
CA GLU A 181 11.66 8.46 -10.32
C GLU A 181 10.21 8.14 -10.77
N ASP A 182 9.35 9.16 -10.80
CA ASP A 182 7.92 8.98 -11.07
C ASP A 182 7.62 8.66 -12.55
N ASP A 183 8.60 8.83 -13.44
CA ASP A 183 8.56 8.49 -14.85
C ASP A 183 9.02 7.06 -15.16
N TYR A 184 9.35 6.25 -14.14
CA TYR A 184 9.87 4.88 -14.30
C TYR A 184 9.03 4.01 -15.24
N PHE A 185 7.70 4.16 -15.21
CA PHE A 185 6.78 3.37 -16.05
C PHE A 185 6.37 4.06 -17.35
N ASP A 186 6.81 5.30 -17.61
CA ASP A 186 6.31 6.10 -18.73
C ASP A 186 6.56 5.42 -20.08
N GLN A 187 7.74 4.82 -20.27
CA GLN A 187 8.06 4.12 -21.52
C GLN A 187 7.13 2.92 -21.76
N ILE A 188 6.82 2.15 -20.71
CA ILE A 188 5.88 1.02 -20.79
C ILE A 188 4.48 1.53 -21.13
N ILE A 189 4.03 2.62 -20.49
CA ILE A 189 2.74 3.25 -20.76
C ILE A 189 2.65 3.68 -22.23
N LEU A 190 3.69 4.35 -22.75
CA LEU A 190 3.75 4.79 -24.14
C LEU A 190 3.73 3.63 -25.13
N ASP A 191 4.49 2.56 -24.87
CA ASP A 191 4.56 1.39 -25.73
C ASP A 191 3.21 0.65 -25.77
N VAL A 192 2.55 0.51 -24.63
CA VAL A 192 1.20 -0.08 -24.54
C VAL A 192 0.17 0.79 -25.26
N ALA A 193 0.17 2.10 -25.02
CA ALA A 193 -0.74 3.04 -25.68
C ALA A 193 -0.58 3.00 -27.21
N LYS A 194 0.66 3.01 -27.71
CA LYS A 194 0.98 2.92 -29.14
C LYS A 194 0.53 1.58 -29.74
N LYS A 195 0.72 0.48 -29.02
CA LYS A 195 0.33 -0.87 -29.46
C LYS A 195 -1.19 -1.04 -29.54
N LEU A 196 -1.93 -0.47 -28.58
CA LEU A 196 -3.39 -0.57 -28.53
C LEU A 196 -4.09 0.43 -29.45
N GLY A 197 -3.46 1.58 -29.74
CA GLY A 197 -4.05 2.65 -30.52
C GLY A 197 -5.18 3.38 -29.77
N ALA A 198 -6.15 3.92 -30.50
CA ALA A 198 -7.28 4.63 -29.91
C ALA A 198 -8.24 3.68 -29.19
N VAL A 199 -8.06 3.54 -27.88
CA VAL A 199 -8.90 2.75 -26.98
C VAL A 199 -9.22 3.55 -25.72
N GLU A 200 -10.14 3.05 -24.91
CA GLU A 200 -10.44 3.63 -23.60
C GLU A 200 -9.22 3.60 -22.68
N LYS A 201 -9.01 4.68 -21.90
CA LYS A 201 -7.91 4.82 -20.93
C LYS A 201 -7.80 3.60 -20.00
N ALA A 202 -8.94 3.09 -19.52
CA ALA A 202 -9.00 1.93 -18.63
C ALA A 202 -8.34 0.68 -19.25
N LYS A 203 -8.47 0.47 -20.56
CA LYS A 203 -7.84 -0.65 -21.27
C LYS A 203 -6.32 -0.51 -21.33
N ILE A 204 -5.82 0.71 -21.50
CA ILE A 204 -4.38 1.01 -21.46
C ILE A 204 -3.85 0.72 -20.06
N ILE A 205 -4.47 1.31 -19.03
CA ILE A 205 -4.07 1.15 -17.62
C ILE A 205 -4.06 -0.33 -17.22
N GLY A 206 -5.14 -1.06 -17.46
CA GLY A 206 -5.20 -2.48 -17.14
C GLY A 206 -4.15 -3.33 -17.88
N THR A 207 -3.80 -2.95 -19.13
CA THR A 207 -2.74 -3.64 -19.88
C THR A 207 -1.35 -3.31 -19.35
N VAL A 208 -1.09 -2.06 -18.93
CA VAL A 208 0.16 -1.67 -18.28
C VAL A 208 0.32 -2.42 -16.96
N MET A 209 -0.69 -2.40 -16.10
CA MET A 209 -0.68 -3.13 -14.82
C MET A 209 -0.41 -4.62 -15.04
N ALA A 210 -1.09 -5.27 -15.98
CA ALA A 210 -0.83 -6.68 -16.30
C ALA A 210 0.58 -6.94 -16.84
N THR A 211 1.27 -5.92 -17.37
CA THR A 211 2.63 -6.03 -17.90
C THR A 211 3.69 -5.85 -16.81
N CYS A 212 3.48 -5.00 -15.81
CA CYS A 212 4.52 -4.63 -14.83
C CYS A 212 4.21 -4.89 -13.36
N ASN A 213 2.94 -4.94 -12.93
CA ASN A 213 2.60 -4.99 -11.50
C ASN A 213 2.99 -6.29 -10.81
N HIS A 214 3.12 -7.40 -11.53
CA HIS A 214 3.52 -8.69 -10.94
C HIS A 214 4.96 -8.66 -10.41
N ASP A 215 5.86 -7.92 -11.07
CA ASP A 215 7.29 -7.91 -10.74
C ASP A 215 7.70 -6.67 -9.92
N ASP A 216 6.96 -5.56 -10.06
CA ASP A 216 7.31 -4.24 -9.50
C ASP A 216 6.31 -3.75 -8.41
N GLY A 217 5.66 -4.68 -7.71
CA GLY A 217 5.06 -4.38 -6.40
C GLY A 217 3.65 -3.78 -6.41
N ASN A 218 2.85 -4.13 -7.43
CA ASN A 218 1.43 -3.78 -7.57
C ASN A 218 1.07 -2.33 -7.17
N LEU A 219 1.35 -1.38 -8.07
CA LEU A 219 0.90 0.00 -7.91
C LEU A 219 -0.56 0.18 -8.30
N SER A 220 -1.20 1.23 -7.78
CA SER A 220 -2.62 1.49 -8.06
C SER A 220 -2.84 1.93 -9.51
N ASP A 221 -4.02 1.61 -10.04
CA ASP A 221 -4.51 2.11 -11.32
C ASP A 221 -4.55 3.65 -11.36
N TRP A 222 -4.76 4.32 -10.21
CA TRP A 222 -4.74 5.78 -10.08
C TRP A 222 -3.37 6.36 -10.43
N PHE A 223 -2.28 5.69 -10.04
CA PHE A 223 -0.93 6.12 -10.40
C PHE A 223 -0.73 6.07 -11.93
N PHE A 224 -1.10 4.96 -12.57
CA PHE A 224 -0.97 4.82 -14.03
C PHE A 224 -1.90 5.79 -14.78
N ALA A 225 -3.08 6.09 -14.23
CA ALA A 225 -3.97 7.11 -14.77
C ALA A 225 -3.32 8.50 -14.73
N ASP A 226 -2.75 8.91 -13.58
CA ASP A 226 -2.03 10.18 -13.44
C ASP A 226 -0.86 10.29 -14.42
N ARG A 227 -0.03 9.24 -14.54
CA ARG A 227 1.09 9.20 -15.49
C ARG A 227 0.63 9.33 -16.93
N LEU A 228 -0.39 8.56 -17.33
CA LEU A 228 -0.95 8.63 -18.69
C LEU A 228 -1.47 10.03 -19.01
N GLU A 229 -2.12 10.70 -18.06
CA GLU A 229 -2.60 12.07 -18.26
C GLU A 229 -1.47 13.09 -18.41
N LYS A 230 -0.40 12.96 -17.61
CA LYS A 230 0.80 13.79 -17.75
C LYS A 230 1.45 13.61 -19.12
N LEU A 231 1.55 12.37 -19.60
CA LEU A 231 2.11 12.05 -20.92
C LEU A 231 1.27 12.61 -22.06
N VAL A 232 -0.06 12.49 -21.99
CA VAL A 232 -0.97 13.08 -22.99
C VAL A 232 -0.83 14.60 -23.02
N LYS A 233 -0.81 15.26 -21.85
CA LYS A 233 -0.61 16.72 -21.77
C LYS A 233 0.75 17.15 -22.34
N ALA A 234 1.81 16.37 -22.09
CA ALA A 234 3.14 16.63 -22.62
C ALA A 234 3.19 16.49 -24.16
N ASP A 235 2.52 15.49 -24.74
CA ASP A 235 2.40 15.34 -26.20
C ASP A 235 1.58 16.48 -26.83
N GLU A 236 0.48 16.88 -26.19
CA GLU A 236 -0.33 18.03 -26.64
C GLU A 236 0.46 19.35 -26.60
N THR A 237 1.29 19.57 -25.56
CA THR A 237 2.12 20.77 -25.44
C THR A 237 3.33 20.77 -26.38
N ASN A 238 3.91 19.61 -26.68
CA ASN A 238 4.99 19.48 -27.66
C ASN A 238 4.51 19.61 -29.11
N ASN A 239 3.20 19.50 -29.36
CA ASN A 239 2.56 19.80 -30.66
C ASN A 239 2.12 21.28 -30.80
N ILE A 240 2.55 22.18 -29.91
CA ILE A 240 2.38 23.63 -30.07
C ILE A 240 3.57 24.21 -30.83
N THR A 241 3.62 23.96 -32.14
CA THR A 241 4.10 24.84 -33.23
C THR A 241 4.23 24.04 -34.53
N ASP A 242 3.11 23.55 -35.06
CA ASP A 242 3.00 23.30 -36.51
C ASP A 242 1.55 23.51 -36.94
N LYS A 243 1.13 24.78 -36.91
CA LYS A 243 0.06 25.38 -37.72
C LYS A 243 0.06 26.90 -37.49
N ALA A 244 0.95 27.57 -38.22
CA ALA A 244 0.75 28.93 -38.70
C ALA A 244 0.43 28.87 -40.20
#